data_AF-A0A0S7EYG5-F1
#
_entry.id   AF-A0A0S7EYG5-F1
#
_cell.length_a   1.000
_cell.length_b   1.000
_cell.length_c   1.000
_cell.angle_alpha   90.00
_cell.angle_beta   90.00
_cell.angle_gamma   90.00
#
_symmetry.space_group_name_H-M   'P 1'
#
loop_
_entity.id
_entity.type
_entity.pdbx_description
1 polymer ?
#
loop_
_entity_poly.entity_id
_entity_poly.type
_entity_poly.pdbx_seq_one_letter_code
_entity_poly.pdbx_strand_id
1 'polypeptide(L)'
;EIKFLVRFYVEKITLLKENTTVELFFLNAKSLVFNETIEVESEHVFKLAAFALQEAKGDYSSAETTASDLKQLPVLPTRVLREHPSLNYCEERVIEQYKKLKGVTRGQAIVK
;
A
#
# COMPACT_ATOMS: atom_id res chain seq x y z
N GLU A 1 24.52 -0.88 9.92
CA GLU A 1 24.22 -0.72 8.48
C GLU A 1 23.58 0.65 8.24
N ILE A 2 23.95 1.36 7.18
CA ILE A 2 23.41 2.69 6.86
C ILE A 2 22.17 2.49 5.99
N LYS A 3 21.03 3.06 6.40
CA LYS A 3 19.77 3.01 5.63
C LYS A 3 19.51 4.34 4.95
N PHE A 4 19.29 4.33 3.64
CA PHE A 4 18.87 5.51 2.89
C PHE A 4 17.34 5.64 2.99
N LEU A 5 16.87 6.62 3.78
CA LEU A 5 15.45 6.80 4.11
C LEU A 5 15.06 8.28 3.97
N VAL A 6 13.77 8.53 3.79
CA VAL A 6 13.21 9.89 3.79
C VAL A 6 13.18 10.41 5.23
N ARG A 7 13.92 11.49 5.49
CA ARG A 7 13.98 12.15 6.80
C ARG A 7 13.03 13.34 6.92
N PHE A 8 12.82 14.07 5.84
CA PHE A 8 11.99 15.27 5.80
C PHE A 8 10.86 15.08 4.81
N TYR A 9 9.65 15.41 5.24
CA TYR A 9 8.44 15.31 4.42
C TYR A 9 8.03 16.69 3.90
N VAL A 10 7.39 16.71 2.74
CA VAL A 10 6.84 17.91 2.11
C VAL A 10 5.33 17.99 2.37
N GLU A 11 4.77 19.20 2.41
CA GLU A 11 3.33 19.40 2.58
C GLU A 11 2.49 18.74 1.48
N LYS A 12 2.99 18.74 0.24
CA LYS A 12 2.28 18.18 -0.91
C LYS A 12 3.23 17.38 -1.78
N ILE A 13 2.83 16.16 -2.16
CA ILE A 13 3.62 15.29 -3.03
C ILE A 13 3.88 15.92 -4.41
N THR A 14 3.00 16.82 -4.85
CA THR A 14 3.12 17.58 -6.11
C THR A 14 4.31 18.54 -6.15
N LEU A 15 4.96 18.80 -5.01
CA LEU A 15 6.19 19.61 -4.95
C LEU A 15 7.43 18.80 -5.33
N LEU A 16 7.34 17.46 -5.35
CA LEU A 16 8.43 16.61 -5.78
C LEU A 16 8.53 16.61 -7.31
N LYS A 17 9.69 17.03 -7.82
CA LYS A 17 9.94 17.13 -9.28
C LYS A 17 10.35 15.80 -9.91
N GLU A 18 11.14 15.02 -9.17
CA GLU A 18 11.76 13.80 -9.67
C GLU A 18 10.89 12.58 -9.34
N ASN A 19 10.61 11.75 -10.35
CA ASN A 19 9.81 10.53 -10.19
C ASN A 19 10.44 9.58 -9.17
N THR A 20 11.77 9.43 -9.19
CA THR A 20 12.51 8.59 -8.24
C THR A 20 12.27 9.03 -6.79
N THR A 21 12.17 10.34 -6.54
CA THR A 21 11.88 10.87 -5.21
C THR A 21 10.46 10.55 -4.78
N VAL A 22 9.48 10.67 -5.68
CA VAL A 22 8.09 10.27 -5.40
C VAL A 22 8.01 8.78 -5.04
N GLU A 23 8.68 7.92 -5.81
CA GLU A 23 8.74 6.48 -5.53
C GLU A 23 9.41 6.17 -4.18
N LEU A 24 10.50 6.86 -3.84
CA LEU A 24 11.15 6.74 -2.53
C LEU A 24 10.21 7.14 -1.38
N PHE A 25 9.45 8.22 -1.54
CA PHE A 25 8.46 8.65 -0.55
C PHE A 25 7.36 7.60 -0.35
N PHE A 26 6.83 7.07 -1.46
CA PHE A 26 5.83 6.00 -1.43
C PHE A 26 6.37 4.75 -0.72
N LEU A 27 7.55 4.27 -1.10
CA LEU A 27 8.16 3.08 -0.51
C LEU A 27 8.47 3.28 0.98
N ASN A 28 8.97 4.46 1.36
CA ASN A 28 9.23 4.79 2.76
C ASN A 28 7.93 4.82 3.57
N ALA A 29 6.88 5.49 3.08
CA ALA A 29 5.58 5.53 3.73
C ALA A 29 4.94 4.14 3.87
N LYS A 30 4.97 3.32 2.81
CA LYS A 30 4.50 1.93 2.82
C LYS A 30 5.20 1.11 3.92
N SER A 31 6.51 1.24 4.02
CA SER A 31 7.31 0.57 5.05
C SER A 31 6.95 1.05 6.47
N LEU A 32 6.74 2.36 6.66
CA LEU A 32 6.38 2.90 7.98
C LEU A 32 4.99 2.47 8.46
N VAL A 33 4.03 2.35 7.54
CA VAL A 33 2.70 1.80 7.85
C VAL A 33 2.79 0.32 8.19
N PHE A 34 3.48 -0.47 7.36
CA PHE A 34 3.64 -1.91 7.59
C PHE A 34 4.35 -2.23 8.92
N ASN A 35 5.41 -1.47 9.25
CA ASN A 35 6.16 -1.62 10.49
C ASN A 35 5.49 -0.95 11.71
N GLU A 36 4.27 -0.43 11.54
CA GLU A 36 3.48 0.19 12.61
C GLU A 36 4.17 1.42 13.26
N THR A 37 5.11 2.05 12.56
CA THR A 37 5.68 3.34 12.97
C THR A 37 4.68 4.48 12.73
N ILE A 38 3.86 4.36 11.68
CA ILE A 38 2.70 5.21 11.45
C ILE A 38 1.46 4.35 11.62
N GLU A 39 0.67 4.66 12.64
CA GLU A 39 -0.60 4.00 12.85
C GLU A 39 -1.68 4.59 11.95
N VAL A 40 -2.38 3.72 11.22
CA VAL A 40 -3.44 4.07 10.28
C VAL A 40 -4.64 3.18 10.59
N GLU A 41 -5.84 3.75 10.54
CA GLU A 41 -7.08 2.98 10.74
C GLU A 41 -7.20 1.83 9.74
N SER A 42 -7.79 0.72 10.17
CA SER A 42 -7.89 -0.51 9.37
C SER A 42 -8.48 -0.30 7.97
N GLU A 43 -9.55 0.50 7.85
CA GLU A 43 -10.18 0.79 6.54
C GLU A 43 -9.23 1.49 5.57
N HIS A 44 -8.45 2.44 6.11
CA HIS A 44 -7.43 3.15 5.34
C HIS A 44 -6.26 2.22 4.97
N VAL A 45 -5.88 1.30 5.85
CA VAL A 45 -4.86 0.27 5.53
C VAL A 45 -5.31 -0.61 4.37
N PHE A 46 -6.57 -1.07 4.34
CA PHE A 46 -7.06 -1.89 3.24
C PHE A 46 -7.03 -1.15 1.90
N LYS A 47 -7.38 0.14 1.92
CA LYS A 47 -7.26 1.02 0.74
C LYS A 47 -5.80 1.19 0.30
N LEU A 48 -4.88 1.42 1.23
CA LEU A 48 -3.45 1.55 0.93
C LEU A 48 -2.86 0.25 0.39
N ALA A 49 -3.25 -0.90 0.93
CA ALA A 49 -2.83 -2.20 0.43
C ALA A 49 -3.32 -2.44 -1.01
N ALA A 50 -4.54 -2.01 -1.35
CA ALA A 50 -5.06 -2.06 -2.72
C ALA A 50 -4.24 -1.18 -3.68
N PHE A 51 -3.86 0.03 -3.27
CA PHE A 51 -2.97 0.88 -4.07
C PHE A 51 -1.57 0.27 -4.25
N ALA A 52 -1.03 -0.36 -3.20
CA ALA A 52 0.25 -1.06 -3.28
C ALA A 52 0.19 -2.28 -4.22
N LEU A 53 -0.95 -3.00 -4.28
CA LEU A 53 -1.18 -4.04 -5.28
C LEU A 53 -1.24 -3.46 -6.69
N GLN A 54 -1.98 -2.36 -6.89
CA GLN A 54 -2.06 -1.69 -8.19
C GLN A 54 -0.67 -1.22 -8.68
N GLU A 55 0.15 -0.68 -7.78
CA GLU A 55 1.53 -0.28 -8.05
C GLU A 55 2.41 -1.46 -8.47
N ALA A 56 2.30 -2.59 -7.77
CA ALA A 56 3.20 -3.73 -7.93
C ALA A 56 2.75 -4.73 -9.02
N LYS A 57 1.44 -4.87 -9.26
CA LYS A 57 0.84 -5.95 -10.06
C LYS A 57 -0.06 -5.45 -11.19
N GLY A 58 -0.44 -4.16 -11.18
CA GLY A 58 -1.30 -3.57 -12.20
C GLY A 58 -2.79 -3.79 -11.89
N ASP A 59 -3.60 -4.06 -12.91
CA ASP A 59 -5.04 -4.23 -12.73
C ASP A 59 -5.40 -5.56 -12.05
N TYR A 60 -6.45 -5.53 -11.23
CA TYR A 60 -7.04 -6.73 -10.64
C TYR A 60 -7.40 -7.80 -11.70
N SER A 61 -7.01 -9.04 -11.43
CA SER A 61 -7.31 -10.22 -12.25
C SER A 61 -8.26 -11.18 -11.55
N SER A 62 -7.87 -11.76 -10.41
CA SER A 62 -8.71 -12.68 -9.62
C SER A 62 -8.47 -12.55 -8.11
N ALA A 63 -9.39 -13.11 -7.32
CA ALA A 63 -9.29 -13.10 -5.86
C ALA A 63 -8.13 -13.98 -5.37
N GLU A 64 -7.92 -15.11 -6.03
CA GLU A 64 -6.89 -16.10 -5.69
C GLU A 64 -5.48 -15.54 -5.94
N THR A 65 -5.30 -14.87 -7.08
CA THR A 65 -4.05 -14.17 -7.41
C THR A 65 -3.79 -13.02 -6.44
N THR A 66 -4.81 -12.22 -6.14
CA THR A 66 -4.69 -11.12 -5.18
C THR A 66 -4.31 -11.62 -3.78
N ALA A 67 -4.95 -12.68 -3.29
CA ALA A 67 -4.63 -13.28 -1.99
C ALA A 67 -3.20 -13.84 -1.97
N SER A 68 -2.73 -14.44 -3.07
CA SER A 68 -1.34 -14.88 -3.21
C SER A 68 -0.35 -13.71 -3.17
N ASP A 69 -0.66 -12.61 -3.87
CA ASP A 69 0.18 -11.42 -3.90
C ASP A 69 0.23 -10.71 -2.54
N LEU A 70 -0.89 -10.65 -1.81
CA LEU A 70 -0.95 -10.08 -0.46
C LEU A 70 -0.08 -10.81 0.55
N LYS A 71 0.12 -12.12 0.39
CA LYS A 71 1.01 -12.91 1.25
C LYS A 71 2.49 -12.62 0.99
N GLN A 72 2.82 -12.12 -0.20
CA GLN A 72 4.20 -11.78 -0.58
C GLN A 72 4.55 -10.31 -0.29
N LEU A 73 3.54 -9.43 -0.24
CA LEU A 73 3.74 -8.00 -0.09
C LEU A 73 3.61 -7.56 1.38
N PRO A 74 4.56 -6.78 1.92
CA PRO A 74 4.46 -6.23 3.27
C PRO A 74 3.52 -5.02 3.28
N VAL A 75 2.21 -5.27 3.20
CA VAL A 75 1.18 -4.21 3.08
C VAL A 75 0.11 -4.23 4.17
N LEU A 76 -0.02 -5.34 4.91
CA LEU A 76 -0.94 -5.47 6.03
C LEU A 76 -0.16 -5.55 7.35
N PRO A 77 -0.27 -4.54 8.24
CA PRO A 77 0.33 -4.57 9.57
C PRO A 77 -0.25 -5.69 10.44
N THR A 78 0.53 -6.16 11.40
CA THR A 78 0.13 -7.28 12.27
C THR A 78 -1.06 -6.90 13.16
N ARG A 79 -1.13 -5.65 13.61
CA ARG A 79 -2.26 -5.10 14.38
C ARG A 79 -3.58 -5.29 13.65
N VAL A 80 -3.64 -4.88 12.38
CA VAL A 80 -4.86 -4.99 11.55
C VAL A 80 -5.26 -6.45 11.42
N LEU A 81 -4.32 -7.36 11.19
CA LEU A 81 -4.62 -8.80 11.11
C LEU A 81 -5.17 -9.39 12.42
N ARG A 82 -4.87 -8.79 13.57
CA ARG A 82 -5.37 -9.23 14.90
C ARG A 82 -6.70 -8.61 15.29
N GLU A 83 -7.00 -7.40 14.80
CA GLU A 83 -8.24 -6.68 15.12
C GLU A 83 -9.46 -7.23 14.40
N HIS A 84 -9.24 -7.92 13.27
CA HIS A 84 -10.32 -8.44 12.43
C HIS A 84 -10.52 -9.95 12.60
N PRO A 85 -11.72 -10.46 12.26
CA PRO A 85 -12.08 -11.86 12.53
C PRO A 85 -11.19 -12.91 11.86
N SER A 86 -10.60 -12.59 10.70
CA SER A 86 -9.72 -13.52 9.96
C SER A 86 -8.85 -12.80 8.93
N LEU A 87 -7.82 -13.51 8.45
CA LEU A 87 -7.02 -13.07 7.30
C LEU A 87 -7.88 -12.94 6.04
N ASN A 88 -8.77 -13.91 5.78
CA ASN A 88 -9.68 -13.88 4.63
C ASN A 88 -10.55 -12.62 4.63
N TYR A 89 -11.05 -12.20 5.79
CA TYR A 89 -11.80 -10.94 5.89
C TYR A 89 -10.96 -9.75 5.44
N CYS A 90 -9.69 -9.67 5.87
CA CYS A 90 -8.79 -8.60 5.44
C CYS A 90 -8.51 -8.67 3.93
N GLU A 91 -8.26 -9.88 3.39
CA GLU A 91 -8.05 -10.10 1.95
C GLU A 91 -9.27 -9.65 1.14
N GLU A 92 -10.48 -10.01 1.55
CA GLU A 92 -11.74 -9.61 0.91
C GLU A 92 -11.89 -8.08 0.89
N ARG A 93 -11.62 -7.40 2.01
CA ARG A 93 -11.65 -5.93 2.09
C ARG A 93 -10.66 -5.28 1.13
N VAL A 94 -9.45 -5.81 1.03
CA VAL A 94 -8.46 -5.30 0.08
C VAL A 94 -8.91 -5.55 -1.37
N ILE A 95 -9.44 -6.74 -1.68
CA ILE A 95 -9.95 -7.07 -3.01
C ILE A 95 -11.10 -6.13 -3.41
N GLU A 96 -12.02 -5.82 -2.49
CA GLU A 96 -13.11 -4.86 -2.72
C GLU A 96 -12.60 -3.48 -3.13
N GLN A 97 -11.52 -3.00 -2.50
CA GLN A 97 -10.90 -1.73 -2.86
C GLN A 97 -10.10 -1.84 -4.16
N TYR A 98 -9.36 -2.93 -4.36
CA TYR A 98 -8.50 -3.14 -5.53
C TYR A 98 -9.29 -3.19 -6.83
N LYS A 99 -10.47 -3.82 -6.84
CA LYS A 99 -11.38 -3.82 -8.00
C LYS A 99 -11.78 -2.40 -8.47
N LYS A 100 -11.82 -1.43 -7.56
CA LYS A 100 -12.16 -0.02 -7.88
C LYS A 100 -11.02 0.73 -8.55
N LEU A 101 -9.80 0.17 -8.53
CA LEU A 101 -8.59 0.80 -9.07
C LEU A 101 -8.30 0.41 -10.53
N LYS A 102 -9.19 -0.34 -11.18
CA LYS A 102 -9.00 -0.75 -12.57
C LYS A 102 -8.74 0.45 -13.49
N GLY A 103 -7.65 0.39 -14.26
CA GLY A 103 -7.19 1.44 -15.15
C GLY A 103 -6.37 2.54 -14.48
N VAL A 104 -6.14 2.47 -13.16
CA VAL A 104 -5.22 3.37 -12.46
C VAL A 104 -3.79 2.98 -12.83
N THR A 105 -3.00 3.93 -13.35
CA THR A 105 -1.61 3.62 -13.69
C THR A 105 -0.73 3.49 -12.45
N ARG A 106 0.42 2.80 -12.56
CA ARG A 106 1.41 2.72 -11.47
C ARG A 106 1.75 4.09 -10.88
N GLY A 107 2.00 5.08 -11.75
CA GLY A 107 2.30 6.45 -11.32
C GLY A 107 1.14 7.12 -10.58
N GLN A 108 -0.10 6.84 -10.95
CA GLN A 108 -1.28 7.32 -10.21
C GLN A 108 -1.47 6.60 -8.88
N ALA A 109 -1.13 5.30 -8.81
CA ALA A 109 -1.29 4.50 -7.60
C ALA A 109 -0.34 4.93 -6.46
N ILE A 110 0.82 5.50 -6.78
CA ILE A 110 1.79 5.98 -5.78
C ILE A 110 1.55 7.41 -5.30
N VAL A 111 0.64 8.17 -5.93
CA VAL A 111 0.36 9.58 -5.60
C VAL A 111 -1.07 9.86 -5.10
N LYS A 112 -2.01 8.93 -5.30
CA LYS A 112 -3.42 9.06 -4.90
C LYS A 112 -3.69 8.44 -3.53
#